data_AF-A0A2T6NJ15-F1
#
_entry.id   AF-A0A2T6NJ15-F1
#
_cell.length_a   1.000
_cell.length_b   1.000
_cell.length_c   1.000
_cell.angle_alpha   90.00
_cell.angle_beta   90.00
_cell.angle_gamma   90.00
#
_symmetry.space_group_name_H-M   'P 1'
#
loop_
_entity.id
_entity.type
_entity.pdbx_description
1 polymer ?
#
loop_
_entity_poly.entity_id
_entity_poly.type
_entity_poly.pdbx_seq_one_letter_code
_entity_poly.pdbx_strand_id
1 'polypeptide(L)'
;MPAGYRMIAAEHGIPQSVLFAVALTESGKQTGQTGTLRPWPWTLNVAGRGYFFDSRQAAWQALTAYLKEGKRSIDIGLMQVNWRYHQDRLGTPWQALDPYHNIRVGAGILQDCYATRQDWWGSVGCYHSPKDSYRADRYRRRVVSHWQRIVQEG
;
A
#
# COMPACT_ATOMS: atom_id res chain seq x y z
N MET A 1 5.24 -14.62 -5.29
CA MET A 1 4.96 -13.60 -4.24
C MET A 1 5.99 -13.67 -3.11
N PRO A 2 6.52 -12.53 -2.60
CA PRO A 2 7.48 -12.50 -1.46
C PRO A 2 6.89 -13.01 -0.14
N ALA A 3 7.73 -13.58 0.74
CA ALA A 3 7.30 -14.23 1.99
C ALA A 3 6.62 -13.27 2.99
N GLY A 4 7.06 -12.01 3.06
CA GLY A 4 6.50 -11.03 3.99
C GLY A 4 5.00 -10.78 3.78
N TYR A 5 4.53 -10.78 2.54
CA TYR A 5 3.10 -10.66 2.23
C TYR A 5 2.30 -11.87 2.71
N ARG A 6 2.85 -13.09 2.57
CA ARG A 6 2.17 -14.32 3.02
C ARG A 6 2.01 -14.34 4.53
N MET A 7 3.09 -14.02 5.23
CA MET A 7 3.13 -13.98 6.69
C MET A 7 2.12 -12.97 7.23
N ILE A 8 2.18 -11.72 6.78
CA ILE A 8 1.30 -10.66 7.28
C ILE A 8 -0.16 -10.90 6.85
N ALA A 9 -0.39 -11.42 5.64
CA ALA A 9 -1.74 -11.80 5.23
C ALA A 9 -2.33 -12.86 6.17
N ALA A 10 -1.54 -13.87 6.58
CA ALA A 10 -1.98 -14.86 7.55
C ALA A 10 -2.24 -14.28 8.94
N GLU A 11 -1.38 -13.36 9.43
CA GLU A 11 -1.57 -12.64 10.70
C GLU A 11 -2.95 -11.92 10.77
N HIS A 12 -3.45 -11.44 9.63
CA HIS A 12 -4.70 -10.68 9.54
C HIS A 12 -5.88 -11.47 8.92
N GLY A 13 -5.69 -12.74 8.56
CA GLY A 13 -6.72 -13.55 7.89
C GLY A 13 -7.08 -13.09 6.47
N ILE A 14 -6.19 -12.35 5.80
CA ILE A 14 -6.40 -11.82 4.45
C ILE A 14 -5.91 -12.85 3.41
N PRO A 15 -6.59 -13.03 2.27
CA PRO A 15 -6.02 -13.78 1.16
C PRO A 15 -4.70 -13.14 0.70
N GLN A 16 -3.60 -13.88 0.80
CA GLN A 16 -2.26 -13.41 0.45
C GLN A 16 -2.15 -12.79 -0.95
N SER A 17 -2.86 -13.35 -1.93
CA SER A 17 -2.90 -12.83 -3.30
C SER A 17 -3.62 -11.47 -3.40
N VAL A 18 -4.64 -11.23 -2.57
CA VAL A 18 -5.33 -9.94 -2.49
C VAL A 18 -4.41 -8.88 -1.88
N LEU A 19 -3.77 -9.18 -0.74
CA LEU A 19 -2.85 -8.22 -0.10
C LEU A 19 -1.70 -7.84 -1.04
N PHE A 20 -1.13 -8.82 -1.75
CA PHE A 20 -0.05 -8.55 -2.70
C PHE A 20 -0.51 -7.78 -3.94
N ALA A 21 -1.72 -8.04 -4.45
CA ALA A 21 -2.30 -7.28 -5.55
C ALA A 21 -2.56 -5.81 -5.18
N VAL A 22 -2.99 -5.54 -3.95
CA VAL A 22 -3.13 -4.17 -3.40
C VAL A 22 -1.77 -3.48 -3.43
N ALA A 23 -0.73 -4.10 -2.86
CA ALA A 23 0.61 -3.50 -2.82
C ALA A 23 1.19 -3.20 -4.21
N LEU A 24 0.95 -4.08 -5.19
CA LEU A 24 1.34 -3.85 -6.59
C LEU A 24 0.60 -2.65 -7.20
N THR A 25 -0.68 -2.48 -6.85
CA THR A 25 -1.50 -1.38 -7.35
C THR A 25 -1.07 -0.04 -6.74
N GLU A 26 -0.67 -0.06 -5.47
CA GLU A 26 -0.29 1.10 -4.69
C GLU A 26 1.13 1.61 -5.02
N SER A 27 2.12 0.72 -5.02
CA SER A 27 3.54 1.11 -5.11
C SER A 27 4.31 0.37 -6.20
N GLY A 28 3.61 -0.22 -7.17
CA GLY A 28 4.23 -0.95 -8.28
C GLY A 28 5.23 -0.10 -9.06
N LYS A 29 6.47 -0.58 -9.15
CA LYS A 29 7.56 -0.03 -9.96
C LYS A 29 8.10 -1.14 -10.86
N GLN A 30 8.36 -0.84 -12.12
CA GLN A 30 9.09 -1.76 -13.00
C GLN A 30 10.55 -1.83 -12.55
N THR A 31 11.06 -3.05 -12.37
CA THR A 31 12.40 -3.30 -11.84
C THR A 31 13.13 -4.34 -12.68
N GLY A 32 14.46 -4.20 -12.75
CA GLY A 32 15.33 -5.09 -13.53
C GLY A 32 15.20 -4.89 -15.05
N GLN A 33 16.06 -5.60 -15.79
CA GLN A 33 16.12 -5.50 -17.26
C GLN A 33 14.87 -6.05 -17.96
N THR A 34 14.18 -6.98 -17.32
CA THR A 34 12.94 -7.59 -17.84
C THR A 34 11.69 -6.76 -17.52
N GLY A 35 11.82 -5.64 -16.81
CA GLY A 35 10.69 -4.75 -16.49
C GLY A 35 9.67 -5.37 -15.52
N THR A 36 10.09 -6.30 -14.66
CA THR A 36 9.18 -6.98 -13.72
C THR A 36 8.56 -5.98 -12.75
N LEU A 37 7.23 -5.92 -12.70
CA LEU A 37 6.50 -5.04 -11.79
C LEU A 37 6.55 -5.59 -10.36
N ARG A 38 7.09 -4.80 -9.43
CA ARG A 38 7.16 -5.16 -8.00
C ARG A 38 6.73 -3.98 -7.13
N PRO A 39 6.08 -4.22 -5.97
CA PRO A 39 5.86 -3.15 -4.99
C PRO A 39 7.20 -2.57 -4.53
N TRP A 40 7.32 -1.25 -4.53
CA TRP A 40 8.55 -0.55 -4.17
C TRP A 40 8.41 0.12 -2.79
N PRO A 41 9.25 -0.24 -1.80
CA PRO A 41 9.02 0.14 -0.40
C PRO A 41 9.31 1.61 -0.10
N TRP A 42 10.13 2.26 -0.92
CA TRP A 42 10.55 3.64 -0.73
C TRP A 42 9.81 4.54 -1.70
N THR A 43 8.48 4.44 -1.67
CA THR A 43 7.56 5.21 -2.50
C THR A 43 6.84 6.24 -1.63
N LEU A 44 6.77 7.48 -2.08
CA LEU A 44 5.94 8.53 -1.48
C LEU A 44 5.01 9.11 -2.53
N ASN A 45 3.75 9.34 -2.16
CA ASN A 45 2.85 10.20 -2.93
C ASN A 45 2.57 11.46 -2.13
N VAL A 46 2.98 12.62 -2.64
CA VAL A 46 2.78 13.92 -1.97
C VAL A 46 1.78 14.72 -2.78
N ALA A 47 0.57 14.88 -2.25
CA ALA A 47 -0.51 15.62 -2.90
C ALA A 47 -0.78 15.22 -4.37
N GLY A 48 -0.71 13.91 -4.68
CA GLY A 48 -0.96 13.36 -6.01
C GLY A 48 0.30 13.15 -6.85
N ARG A 49 1.48 13.62 -6.40
CA ARG A 49 2.76 13.41 -7.10
C ARG A 49 3.53 12.25 -6.48
N GLY A 50 3.74 11.20 -7.26
CA GLY A 50 4.52 10.02 -6.88
C GLY A 50 6.03 10.22 -6.99
N TYR A 51 6.77 9.68 -6.03
CA TYR A 51 8.23 9.67 -5.95
C TYR A 51 8.70 8.27 -5.55
N PHE A 52 9.71 7.76 -6.26
CA PHE A 52 10.37 6.49 -5.94
C PHE A 52 11.83 6.79 -5.59
N PHE A 53 12.27 6.36 -4.41
CA PHE A 53 13.61 6.57 -3.91
C PHE A 53 14.41 5.26 -3.91
N ASP A 54 15.73 5.33 -3.98
CA ASP A 54 16.57 4.12 -4.05
C ASP A 54 16.91 3.53 -2.69
N SER A 55 16.55 4.21 -1.60
CA SER A 55 16.79 3.71 -0.23
C SER A 55 15.79 4.26 0.77
N ARG A 56 15.67 3.57 1.91
CA ARG A 56 14.88 4.01 3.07
C ARG A 56 15.34 5.38 3.56
N GLN A 57 16.66 5.61 3.60
CA GLN A 57 17.24 6.87 4.05
C GLN A 57 16.85 8.04 3.15
N ALA A 58 16.91 7.86 1.82
CA ALA A 58 16.52 8.90 0.88
C ALA A 58 15.02 9.23 0.98
N ALA A 59 14.16 8.20 1.06
CA ALA A 59 12.73 8.41 1.27
C ALA A 59 12.44 9.08 2.62
N TRP A 60 13.15 8.70 3.68
CA TRP A 60 12.98 9.28 5.01
C TRP A 60 13.39 10.76 5.05
N GLN A 61 14.50 11.12 4.40
CA GLN A 61 14.94 12.51 4.28
C GLN A 61 13.87 13.35 3.56
N ALA A 62 13.37 12.86 2.42
CA ALA A 62 12.31 13.54 1.67
C ALA A 62 11.01 13.65 2.47
N LEU A 63 10.55 12.57 3.09
CA LEU A 63 9.35 12.55 3.94
C LEU A 63 9.49 13.56 5.09
N THR A 64 10.63 13.57 5.77
CA THR A 64 10.88 14.49 6.89
C THR A 64 10.90 15.95 6.42
N ALA A 65 11.48 16.24 5.25
CA ALA A 65 11.46 17.58 4.67
C ALA A 65 10.02 18.04 4.38
N TYR A 66 9.21 17.22 3.71
CA TYR A 66 7.80 17.55 3.45
C TYR A 66 6.98 17.74 4.73
N LEU A 67 7.22 16.93 5.76
CA LEU A 67 6.55 17.08 7.05
C LEU A 67 6.95 18.38 7.76
N LYS A 68 8.21 18.83 7.62
CA LYS A 68 8.68 20.12 8.13
C LYS A 68 8.07 21.32 7.38
N GLU A 69 7.82 21.16 6.08
CA GLU A 69 7.07 22.13 5.27
C GLU A 69 5.56 22.16 5.60
N GLY A 70 5.10 21.35 6.56
CA GLY A 70 3.70 21.29 6.98
C GLY A 70 2.80 20.42 6.09
N LYS A 71 3.35 19.71 5.09
CA LYS A 71 2.57 18.77 4.29
C LYS A 71 2.20 17.56 5.14
N ARG A 72 0.91 17.20 5.15
CA ARG A 72 0.39 16.06 5.91
C ARG A 72 -0.24 14.96 5.05
N SER A 73 -0.83 15.32 3.91
CA SER A 73 -1.42 14.34 2.99
C SER A 73 -0.33 13.70 2.13
N ILE A 74 0.33 12.70 2.71
CA ILE A 74 1.43 11.95 2.09
C ILE A 74 1.14 10.47 2.22
N ASP A 75 1.08 9.74 1.11
CA ASP A 75 0.96 8.28 1.12
C ASP A 75 2.35 7.65 1.15
N ILE A 76 2.54 6.65 2.02
CA ILE A 76 3.87 6.13 2.36
C ILE A 76 3.97 4.64 2.07
N GLY A 77 5.05 4.26 1.40
CA GLY A 77 5.56 2.90 1.35
C GLY A 77 4.77 1.95 0.47
N LEU A 78 4.92 0.66 0.74
CA LEU A 78 4.39 -0.45 -0.06
C LEU A 78 2.88 -0.39 -0.23
N MET A 79 2.18 -0.02 0.83
CA MET A 79 0.72 0.01 0.91
C MET A 79 0.14 1.41 0.72
N GLN A 80 0.99 2.43 0.47
CA GLN A 80 0.58 3.83 0.30
C GLN A 80 -0.37 4.30 1.41
N VAL A 81 -0.02 4.02 2.66
CA VAL A 81 -0.82 4.44 3.81
C VAL A 81 -0.66 5.94 4.02
N ASN A 82 -1.77 6.67 4.05
CA ASN A 82 -1.75 8.12 4.17
C ASN A 82 -1.41 8.60 5.59
N TRP A 83 -0.34 9.38 5.72
CA TRP A 83 0.16 9.94 6.97
C TRP A 83 -0.88 10.79 7.71
N ARG A 84 -1.67 11.62 7.02
CA ARG A 84 -2.65 12.51 7.64
C ARG A 84 -3.68 11.74 8.47
N TYR A 85 -4.07 10.56 8.00
CA TYR A 85 -5.16 9.78 8.60
C TYR A 85 -4.69 8.67 9.53
N HIS A 86 -3.47 8.16 9.35
CA HIS A 86 -2.98 6.95 10.04
C HIS A 86 -1.61 7.13 10.71
N GLN A 87 -1.20 8.36 11.02
CA GLN A 87 0.07 8.63 11.70
C GLN A 87 0.21 7.85 13.02
N ASP A 88 -0.89 7.65 13.76
CA ASP A 88 -0.95 6.88 15.01
C ASP A 88 -0.54 5.42 14.81
N ARG A 89 -0.99 4.80 13.70
CA ARG A 89 -0.63 3.42 13.33
C ARG A 89 0.75 3.34 12.67
N LEU A 90 1.12 4.36 11.90
CA LEU A 90 2.41 4.43 11.20
C LEU A 90 3.59 4.72 12.15
N GLY A 91 3.34 5.39 13.27
CA GLY A 91 4.36 5.74 14.25
C GLY A 91 5.27 6.84 13.74
N THR A 92 6.59 6.62 13.79
CA THR A 92 7.57 7.63 13.32
C THR A 92 7.72 7.61 11.79
N PRO A 93 8.20 8.69 11.15
CA PRO A 93 8.50 8.67 9.71
C PRO A 93 9.48 7.57 9.31
N TRP A 94 10.42 7.22 10.19
CA TRP A 94 11.34 6.11 9.96
C TRP A 94 10.60 4.77 9.97
N GLN A 95 9.76 4.53 10.99
CA GLN A 95 8.97 3.31 11.13
C GLN A 95 7.93 3.14 10.01
N ALA A 96 7.31 4.23 9.56
CA ALA A 96 6.37 4.24 8.44
C ALA A 96 6.96 3.72 7.12
N LEU A 97 8.28 3.89 6.94
CA LEU A 97 9.06 3.39 5.80
C LEU A 97 9.69 2.01 6.02
N ASP A 98 9.45 1.38 7.17
CA ASP A 98 9.79 -0.02 7.37
C ASP A 98 8.86 -0.91 6.51
N PRO A 99 9.37 -1.77 5.62
CA PRO A 99 8.53 -2.55 4.73
C PRO A 99 7.51 -3.44 5.44
N TYR A 100 7.91 -4.12 6.52
CA TYR A 100 7.02 -5.06 7.22
C TYR A 100 6.00 -4.31 8.07
N HIS A 101 6.41 -3.24 8.75
CA HIS A 101 5.48 -2.36 9.47
C HIS A 101 4.45 -1.75 8.53
N ASN A 102 4.88 -1.22 7.38
CA ASN A 102 3.99 -0.60 6.41
C ASN A 102 2.95 -1.58 5.85
N ILE A 103 3.37 -2.82 5.53
CA ILE A 103 2.43 -3.87 5.11
C ILE A 103 1.43 -4.20 6.23
N ARG A 104 1.87 -4.35 7.49
CA ARG A 104 0.96 -4.61 8.62
C ARG A 104 -0.06 -3.51 8.84
N VAL A 105 0.36 -2.24 8.79
CA VAL A 105 -0.56 -1.12 8.93
C VAL A 105 -1.59 -1.14 7.80
N GLY A 106 -1.16 -1.34 6.55
CA GLY A 106 -2.08 -1.47 5.41
C GLY A 106 -3.03 -2.67 5.53
N ALA A 107 -2.52 -3.81 5.98
CA ALA A 107 -3.33 -5.01 6.24
C ALA A 107 -4.39 -4.77 7.33
N GLY A 108 -4.02 -4.09 8.42
CA GLY A 108 -4.97 -3.70 9.46
C GLY A 108 -6.08 -2.79 8.94
N ILE A 109 -5.75 -1.78 8.12
CA ILE A 109 -6.76 -0.90 7.50
C ILE A 109 -7.68 -1.68 6.55
N LEU A 110 -7.12 -2.58 5.74
CA LEU A 110 -7.92 -3.43 4.85
C LEU A 110 -8.85 -4.35 5.66
N GLN A 111 -8.39 -4.84 6.81
CA GLN A 111 -9.22 -5.65 7.69
C GLN A 111 -10.31 -4.86 8.40
N ASP A 112 -10.06 -3.60 8.76
CA ASP A 112 -11.12 -2.71 9.27
C ASP A 112 -12.25 -2.52 8.25
N CYS A 113 -11.89 -2.39 6.97
CA CYS A 113 -12.87 -2.39 5.89
C CYS A 113 -13.63 -3.72 5.81
N TYR A 114 -12.95 -4.87 5.90
CA TYR A 114 -13.59 -6.18 5.85
C TYR A 114 -14.54 -6.42 7.03
N ALA A 115 -14.23 -5.95 8.23
CA ALA A 115 -15.12 -6.07 9.39
C ALA A 115 -16.50 -5.45 9.12
N THR A 116 -16.60 -4.44 8.26
CA THR A 116 -17.87 -3.80 7.88
C THR A 116 -18.49 -4.38 6.61
N ARG A 117 -17.68 -4.82 5.65
CA ARG A 117 -18.15 -5.23 4.31
C ARG A 117 -18.39 -6.74 4.20
N GLN A 118 -17.62 -7.54 4.93
CA GLN A 118 -17.55 -9.01 4.83
C GLN A 118 -17.35 -9.55 3.41
N ASP A 119 -16.79 -8.72 2.52
CA ASP A 119 -16.43 -9.05 1.15
C ASP A 119 -15.06 -8.43 0.84
N TRP A 120 -14.11 -9.24 0.38
CA TRP A 120 -12.75 -8.78 0.12
C TRP A 120 -12.70 -7.74 -1.01
N TRP A 121 -13.53 -7.88 -2.04
CA TRP A 121 -13.50 -6.95 -3.17
C TRP A 121 -14.12 -5.59 -2.81
N GLY A 122 -15.20 -5.59 -2.03
CA GLY A 122 -15.76 -4.40 -1.40
C GLY A 122 -14.77 -3.76 -0.42
N SER A 123 -14.01 -4.57 0.31
CA SER A 123 -12.99 -4.09 1.26
C SER A 123 -11.81 -3.42 0.55
N VAL A 124 -11.37 -3.96 -0.58
CA VAL A 124 -10.35 -3.33 -1.44
C VAL A 124 -10.83 -1.97 -1.96
N GLY A 125 -12.09 -1.84 -2.38
CA GLY A 125 -12.66 -0.55 -2.76
C GLY A 125 -12.71 0.43 -1.59
N CYS A 126 -13.16 -0.04 -0.42
CA CYS A 126 -13.21 0.71 0.82
C CYS A 126 -11.83 1.23 1.26
N TYR A 127 -10.79 0.40 1.14
CA TYR A 127 -9.40 0.75 1.50
C TYR A 127 -8.94 2.03 0.79
N HIS A 128 -9.24 2.16 -0.51
CA HIS A 128 -8.85 3.32 -1.30
C HIS A 128 -9.81 4.51 -1.19
N SER A 129 -11.12 4.25 -1.13
CA SER A 129 -12.12 5.33 -1.13
C SER A 129 -13.42 4.90 -0.43
N PRO A 130 -13.50 5.00 0.91
CA PRO A 130 -14.64 4.46 1.65
C PRO A 130 -15.95 5.24 1.45
N LYS A 131 -15.87 6.48 0.96
CA LYS A 131 -17.01 7.40 0.77
C LYS A 131 -17.36 7.70 -0.69
N ASP A 132 -16.58 7.19 -1.64
CA ASP A 132 -16.76 7.42 -3.08
C ASP A 132 -16.79 6.08 -3.81
N SER A 133 -18.00 5.63 -4.14
CA SER A 133 -18.23 4.32 -4.76
C SER A 133 -17.64 4.21 -6.16
N TYR A 134 -17.60 5.32 -6.92
CA TYR A 134 -17.03 5.33 -8.26
C TYR A 134 -15.51 5.15 -8.22
N ARG A 135 -14.82 5.88 -7.33
CA ARG A 135 -13.38 5.72 -7.12
C ARG A 135 -13.04 4.35 -6.55
N ALA A 136 -13.84 3.85 -5.61
CA ALA A 136 -13.68 2.52 -5.03
C ALA A 136 -13.77 1.42 -6.11
N ASP A 137 -14.77 1.48 -7.00
CA ASP A 137 -14.93 0.48 -8.06
C ASP A 137 -13.78 0.54 -9.07
N ARG A 138 -13.38 1.75 -9.49
CA ARG A 138 -12.23 1.91 -10.41
C ARG A 138 -10.94 1.34 -9.81
N TYR A 139 -10.71 1.59 -8.54
CA TYR A 139 -9.55 1.05 -7.82
C TYR A 139 -9.61 -0.48 -7.72
N ARG A 140 -10.76 -1.03 -7.30
CA ARG A 140 -11.01 -2.48 -7.23
C ARG A 140 -10.68 -3.19 -8.54
N ARG A 141 -11.13 -2.66 -9.68
CA ARG A 141 -10.84 -3.26 -11.01
C ARG A 141 -9.34 -3.32 -11.32
N ARG A 142 -8.57 -2.30 -10.93
CA ARG A 142 -7.10 -2.31 -11.08
C ARG A 142 -6.47 -3.40 -10.23
N VAL A 143 -6.89 -3.53 -8.97
CA VAL A 143 -6.40 -4.58 -8.06
C VAL A 143 -6.75 -5.97 -8.59
N VAL A 144 -7.98 -6.18 -9.06
CA VAL A 144 -8.42 -7.46 -9.67
C VAL A 144 -7.54 -7.83 -10.87
N SER A 145 -7.17 -6.87 -11.73
CA SER A 145 -6.28 -7.13 -12.87
C SER A 145 -4.90 -7.62 -12.43
N HIS A 146 -4.32 -7.06 -11.36
CA HIS A 146 -3.07 -7.58 -10.80
C HIS A 146 -3.26 -8.95 -10.14
N TRP A 147 -4.35 -9.14 -9.40
CA TRP A 147 -4.69 -10.41 -8.75
C TRP A 147 -4.83 -11.55 -9.75
N GLN A 148 -5.53 -11.34 -10.87
CA GLN A 148 -5.70 -12.34 -11.93
C GLN A 148 -4.36 -12.83 -12.50
N ARG A 149 -3.38 -11.92 -12.67
CA ARG A 149 -2.04 -12.29 -13.12
C ARG A 149 -1.30 -13.12 -12.07
N ILE A 150 -1.38 -12.71 -10.79
CA ILE A 150 -0.74 -13.44 -9.68
C ILE A 150 -1.24 -14.89 -9.59
N VAL A 151 -2.54 -15.12 -9.78
CA VAL A 151 -3.13 -16.47 -9.67
C VAL A 151 -2.98 -17.31 -10.93
N GLN A 152 -2.65 -16.72 -12.08
CA GLN A 152 -2.34 -17.45 -13.32
C GLN A 152 -0.87 -17.86 -13.41
N GLU A 153 0.02 -17.09 -12.77
CA GLU A 153 1.46 -17.32 -12.75
C GLU A 153 1.93 -18.21 -11.59
N GLY A 154 1.02 -18.63 -10.70
CA GLY A 154 1.30 -19.44 -9.51
C GLY A 154 0.50 -20.73 -9.49
#